data_AF-A0A3S8R6Z1-F1
#
_entry.id   AF-A0A3S8R6Z1-F1
#
_cell.length_a   1.000
_cell.length_b   1.000
_cell.length_c   1.000
_cell.angle_alpha   90.00
_cell.angle_beta   90.00
_cell.angle_gamma   90.00
#
_symmetry.space_group_name_H-M   'P 1'
#
loop_
_entity.id
_entity.type
_entity.pdbx_description
1 polymer ?
#
loop_
_entity_poly.entity_id
_entity_poly.type
_entity_poly.pdbx_seq_one_letter_code
_entity_poly.pdbx_strand_id
1 'polypeptide(L)' 'MKITTKFFNVVSILFGIVLVAWFTQIDYSDLSFKNNISPYLGIVTALLFIFVMRFAKNNQEKRKK' A
#
# COMPACT_ATOMS: atom_id res chain seq x y z
N MET A 1 -3.08 19.36 -13.81
CA MET A 1 -3.01 19.18 -12.33
C MET A 1 -3.99 18.14 -11.76
N LYS A 2 -5.21 17.98 -12.30
CA LYS A 2 -6.19 16.97 -11.81
C LYS A 2 -5.78 15.52 -12.08
N ILE A 3 -5.09 15.27 -13.20
CA ILE A 3 -4.70 13.92 -13.65
C ILE A 3 -3.73 13.26 -12.67
N THR A 4 -2.69 13.97 -12.23
CA THR A 4 -1.69 13.41 -11.31
C THR A 4 -2.30 13.06 -9.95
N THR A 5 -3.13 13.93 -9.38
CA THR A 5 -3.82 13.66 -8.11
C THR A 5 -4.83 12.50 -8.25
N LYS A 6 -5.54 12.42 -9.38
CA LYS A 6 -6.46 11.32 -9.69
C LYS A 6 -5.70 9.99 -9.84
N PHE A 7 -4.55 10.01 -10.49
CA PHE A 7 -3.65 8.87 -10.61
C PHE A 7 -3.17 8.37 -9.23
N PHE A 8 -2.68 9.27 -8.37
CA PHE A 8 -2.27 8.91 -7.00
C PHE A 8 -3.41 8.25 -6.21
N ASN A 9 -4.65 8.74 -6.35
CA ASN A 9 -5.80 8.13 -5.69
C ASN A 9 -6.12 6.73 -6.25
N VAL A 10 -6.14 6.56 -7.57
CA VAL A 10 -6.44 5.26 -8.20
C VAL A 10 -5.42 4.21 -7.81
N VAL A 11 -4.13 4.53 -7.88
CA VAL A 11 -3.06 3.60 -7.51
C VAL A 11 -3.11 3.27 -6.01
N SER A 12 -3.39 4.25 -5.13
CA SER A 12 -3.57 3.97 -3.69
C SER A 12 -4.75 3.03 -3.42
N ILE A 13 -5.86 3.15 -4.16
CA ILE A 13 -7.00 2.23 -4.05
C ILE A 13 -6.60 0.82 -4.49
N LEU A 14 -5.88 0.68 -5.61
CA LEU A 14 -5.38 -0.62 -6.08
C LEU A 14 -4.46 -1.28 -5.05
N PHE A 15 -3.54 -0.52 -4.44
CA PHE A 15 -2.69 -1.05 -3.36
C PHE A 15 -3.49 -1.40 -2.10
N GLY A 16 -4.58 -0.70 -1.81
CA GLY A 16 -5.52 -1.08 -0.75
C GLY A 16 -6.18 -2.44 -1.01
N ILE A 17 -6.57 -2.73 -2.26
CA ILE A 17 -7.11 -4.04 -2.65
C ILE A 17 -6.05 -5.13 -2.50
N VAL A 18 -4.83 -4.88 -2.98
CA VAL A 18 -3.69 -5.82 -2.84
C VAL A 18 -3.39 -6.10 -1.36
N LEU A 19 -3.46 -5.08 -0.50
CA LEU A 19 -3.28 -5.23 0.94
C LEU A 19 -4.31 -6.20 1.52
N VAL A 20 -5.60 -6.03 1.18
CA VAL A 20 -6.67 -6.93 1.62
C VAL A 20 -6.44 -8.36 1.11
N ALA A 21 -6.01 -8.52 -0.14
CA ALA A 21 -5.69 -9.83 -0.69
C ALA A 21 -4.59 -10.55 0.11
N TRP A 22 -3.53 -9.83 0.52
CA TRP A 22 -2.50 -10.42 1.37
C TRP A 22 -3.01 -10.82 2.76
N PHE A 23 -3.90 -10.03 3.36
CA PHE A 23 -4.53 -10.43 4.63
C PHE A 23 -5.32 -11.73 4.50
N THR A 24 -6.03 -11.95 3.37
CA THR A 24 -6.77 -13.21 3.17
C THR A 24 -5.89 -14.45 3.00
N GLN A 25 -4.59 -14.26 2.67
CA GLN A 25 -3.63 -15.35 2.50
C GLN A 25 -2.86 -15.69 3.78
N ILE A 26 -3.07 -14.95 4.87
CA ILE A 26 -2.46 -15.28 6.16
C ILE A 26 -3.04 -16.59 6.66
N ASP A 27 -2.16 -17.50 7.05
CA ASP A 27 -2.52 -18.65 7.85
C ASP A 27 -2.76 -18.20 9.30
N TYR A 28 -4.03 -18.04 9.64
CA TYR A 28 -4.44 -17.65 10.99
C TYR A 28 -4.36 -18.79 12.01
N SER A 29 -4.17 -20.04 11.56
CA SER A 29 -3.99 -21.18 12.46
C SER A 29 -2.55 -21.29 12.98
N ASP A 30 -1.58 -20.81 12.21
CA ASP A 30 -0.18 -20.67 12.59
C ASP A 30 0.38 -19.34 12.09
N LEU A 31 0.45 -18.34 12.98
CA LEU A 31 0.95 -16.99 12.70
C LEU A 31 2.48 -16.90 12.61
N SER A 32 3.19 -18.03 12.67
CA SER A 32 4.65 -18.03 12.59
C SER A 32 5.15 -17.37 11.31
N PHE A 33 6.28 -16.65 11.43
CA PHE A 33 6.88 -15.95 10.30
C PHE A 33 7.29 -16.91 9.18
N LYS A 34 7.66 -18.15 9.53
CA LYS A 34 8.08 -19.16 8.56
C LYS A 34 6.97 -19.49 7.55
N ASN A 35 5.73 -19.64 8.01
CA ASN A 35 4.59 -19.99 7.17
C ASN A 35 3.93 -18.77 6.53
N ASN A 36 4.08 -17.59 7.12
CA ASN A 36 3.45 -16.35 6.65
C ASN A 36 4.42 -15.32 6.04
N ILE A 37 5.66 -15.72 5.73
CA ILE A 37 6.67 -14.79 5.22
C ILE A 37 6.19 -14.06 3.96
N SER A 38 5.54 -14.77 3.04
CA SER A 38 5.02 -14.19 1.80
C SER A 38 3.93 -13.15 2.05
N PRO A 39 2.81 -13.47 2.76
CA PRO A 39 1.78 -12.48 3.05
C PRO A 39 2.29 -11.31 3.90
N TYR A 40 3.19 -11.55 4.85
CA TYR A 40 3.79 -10.46 5.63
C TYR A 40 4.64 -9.51 4.79
N LEU A 41 5.51 -10.04 3.91
CA LEU A 41 6.27 -9.21 2.98
C LEU A 41 5.36 -8.45 2.01
N GLY A 42 4.28 -9.07 1.57
CA GLY A 42 3.25 -8.45 0.74
C GLY A 42 2.57 -7.27 1.43
N ILE A 43 2.14 -7.46 2.68
CA ILE A 43 1.54 -6.41 3.52
C ILE A 43 2.50 -5.26 3.74
N VAL A 44 3.74 -5.56 4.16
CA VAL A 44 4.78 -4.54 4.40
C VAL A 44 5.04 -3.74 3.12
N THR A 45 5.19 -4.41 1.99
CA THR A 45 5.42 -3.74 0.70
C THR A 45 4.25 -2.84 0.30
N ALA A 46 3.01 -3.30 0.45
CA ALA A 46 1.83 -2.51 0.15
C ALA A 46 1.72 -1.27 1.06
N LEU A 47 2.00 -1.42 2.36
CA LEU A 47 2.04 -0.29 3.30
C LEU A 47 3.10 0.75 2.95
N LEU A 48 4.32 0.30 2.60
CA LEU A 48 5.39 1.19 2.17
C LEU A 48 5.01 1.96 0.89
N PHE A 49 4.40 1.29 -0.08
CA PHE A 49 3.94 1.96 -1.30
C PHE A 49 2.87 3.01 -1.02
N ILE A 50 1.86 2.69 -0.20
CA ILE A 50 0.82 3.65 0.21
C ILE A 50 1.46 4.85 0.92
N PHE A 51 2.43 4.61 1.79
CA PHE A 51 3.14 5.67 2.51
C PHE A 51 3.93 6.58 1.55
N VAL A 52 4.75 6.00 0.67
CA VAL A 52 5.54 6.74 -0.33
C VAL A 52 4.64 7.57 -1.24
N MET A 53 3.53 6.98 -1.70
CA MET A 53 2.54 7.65 -2.54
C MET A 53 1.90 8.86 -1.83
N ARG A 54 1.52 8.69 -0.56
CA ARG A 54 0.95 9.78 0.24
C ARG A 54 1.96 10.88 0.52
N PHE A 55 3.20 10.51 0.82
CA PHE A 55 4.30 11.45 1.02
C PHE A 55 4.61 12.24 -0.26
N ALA A 56 4.68 11.57 -1.41
CA ALA A 56 4.87 12.19 -2.71
C ALA A 56 3.75 13.19 -3.03
N LYS A 57 2.49 12.80 -2.82
CA LYS A 57 1.32 13.69 -2.97
C LYS A 57 1.44 14.94 -2.10
N ASN A 58 1.73 14.77 -0.81
CA ASN A 58 1.85 15.89 0.13
C ASN A 58 2.98 16.87 -0.28
N ASN A 59 4.11 16.35 -0.75
CA ASN A 59 5.20 17.20 -1.23
C ASN A 59 4.83 17.96 -2.52
N GLN A 60 4.08 17.35 -3.42
CA GLN A 60 3.56 18.01 -4.63
C GLN A 60 2.56 19.12 -4.30
N GLU A 61 1.78 18.98 -3.22
CA GLU A 61 0.89 20.04 -2.72
C GLU A 61 1.66 21.18 -2.05
N LYS A 62 2.68 20.86 -1.25
CA LYS A 62 3.55 21.87 -0.61
C LYS A 62 4.31 22.73 -1.61
N ARG A 63 4.80 22.15 -2.72
CA ARG A 63 5.52 22.88 -3.78
C ARG A 63 4.63 23.85 -4.59
N LYS A 64 3.32 23.83 -4.38
CA LYS A 64 2.35 24.70 -5.08
C LYS A 64 1.84 25.86 -4.24
N LYS A 65 2.14 25.87 -2.93
CA LYS A 65 1.97 27.04 -2.06
C LYS A 65 3.24 27.88 -2.12
#